data_AF-A0A7C1CZM1-F1
#
_entry.id   AF-A0A7C1CZM1-F1
#
_cell.length_a   1.000
_cell.length_b   1.000
_cell.length_c   1.000
_cell.angle_alpha   90.00
_cell.angle_beta   90.00
_cell.angle_gamma   90.00
#
_symmetry.space_group_name_H-M   'P 1'
#
loop_
_entity.id
_entity.type
_entity.pdbx_description
1 polymer ?
#
loop_
_entity_poly.entity_id
_entity_poly.type
_entity_poly.pdbx_seq_one_letter_code
_entity_poly.pdbx_strand_id
1 'polypeptide(L)'
;MNDTAVLKPNTLFIEVSGAGLPEVDGLYIPSAAPPTTSESGVVSSPGYWNGRMAWDRADGKAARSPAISYSNSYKSWRICRLDGHLAYEITCDEPLPPTDRPWNVYKLGVAPAPSVIVHEVDPR
;
A
#
# COMPACT_ATOMS: atom_id res chain seq x y z
N MET A 1 13.06 11.61 -23.82
CA MET A 1 12.44 12.63 -22.96
C MET A 1 11.29 11.93 -22.27
N ASN A 2 11.43 11.64 -20.98
CA ASN A 2 10.39 10.90 -20.25
C ASN A 2 9.25 11.87 -19.99
N ASP A 3 8.13 11.67 -20.68
CA ASP A 3 6.86 12.30 -20.32
C ASP A 3 6.54 11.88 -18.89
N THR A 4 6.86 12.76 -17.94
CA THR A 4 6.26 12.76 -16.61
C THR A 4 4.80 13.16 -16.83
N ALA A 5 3.98 12.22 -17.32
CA ALA A 5 2.53 12.37 -17.24
C ALA A 5 2.24 12.76 -15.79
N VAL A 6 1.73 13.97 -15.58
CA VAL A 6 1.51 14.51 -14.24
C VAL A 6 0.48 13.61 -13.57
N LEU A 7 0.97 12.68 -12.73
CA LEU A 7 0.12 11.78 -11.99
C LEU A 7 -0.78 12.61 -11.07
N LYS A 8 -2.07 12.28 -11.04
CA LYS A 8 -3.00 12.96 -10.13
C LYS A 8 -2.48 12.81 -8.70
N PRO A 9 -2.45 13.87 -7.86
CA PRO A 9 -2.06 13.71 -6.47
C PRO A 9 -2.85 12.61 -5.78
N ASN A 10 -2.15 11.73 -5.04
CA ASN A 10 -2.82 10.77 -4.17
C ASN A 10 -3.38 11.53 -2.96
N THR A 11 -4.70 11.60 -2.86
CA THR A 11 -5.45 12.26 -1.78
C THR A 11 -6.26 11.27 -0.95
N LEU A 12 -6.06 9.96 -1.17
CA LEU A 12 -6.87 8.92 -0.56
C LEU A 12 -6.21 8.41 0.71
N PHE A 13 -7.05 8.05 1.68
CA PHE A 13 -6.63 7.44 2.94
C PHE A 13 -7.10 6.00 2.97
N ILE A 14 -6.30 5.11 3.56
CA ILE A 14 -6.67 3.70 3.69
C ILE A 14 -6.76 3.34 5.17
N GLU A 15 -7.87 2.76 5.56
CA GLU A 15 -8.02 2.15 6.87
C GLU A 15 -7.94 0.63 6.71
N VAL A 16 -7.06 0.02 7.51
CA VAL A 16 -6.92 -1.43 7.61
C VAL A 16 -7.34 -1.86 9.01
N SER A 17 -8.23 -2.85 9.09
CA SER A 17 -8.69 -3.37 10.38
C SER A 17 -8.96 -4.86 10.33
N GLY A 18 -8.94 -5.50 11.50
CA GLY A 18 -9.30 -6.90 11.64
C GLY A 18 -8.30 -7.84 11.00
N ALA A 19 -7.06 -7.41 10.79
CA ALA A 19 -5.99 -8.33 10.45
C ALA A 19 -5.68 -9.24 11.66
N GLY A 20 -5.23 -10.47 11.41
CA GLY A 20 -4.63 -11.32 12.45
C GLY A 20 -3.36 -10.73 13.07
N LEU A 21 -2.86 -9.62 12.55
CA LEU A 21 -1.69 -8.88 13.03
C LEU A 21 -2.09 -7.44 13.38
N PRO A 22 -2.27 -7.11 14.67
CA PRO A 22 -2.68 -5.75 15.10
C PRO A 22 -1.71 -4.65 14.66
N GLU A 23 -0.45 -5.00 14.38
CA GLU A 23 0.56 -4.05 13.89
C GLU A 23 0.36 -3.64 12.43
N VAL A 24 -0.46 -4.38 11.67
CA VAL A 24 -0.91 -4.02 10.32
C VAL A 24 -2.16 -3.16 10.37
N ASP A 25 -3.00 -3.30 11.39
CA ASP A 25 -4.19 -2.47 11.55
C ASP A 25 -3.81 -0.99 11.77
N GLY A 26 -4.66 -0.10 11.28
CA GLY A 26 -4.52 1.35 11.43
C GLY A 26 -4.81 2.14 10.16
N LEU A 27 -4.56 3.45 10.26
CA LEU A 27 -4.71 4.38 9.15
C LEU A 27 -3.42 4.51 8.34
N TYR A 28 -3.59 4.64 7.04
CA TYR A 28 -2.54 4.82 6.06
C TYR A 28 -2.82 6.08 5.24
N ILE A 29 -1.78 6.90 5.07
CA ILE A 29 -1.81 8.18 4.37
C ILE A 29 -1.00 8.10 3.07
N PRO A 30 -1.25 8.95 2.07
CA PRO A 30 -0.44 9.00 0.85
C PRO A 30 1.06 9.02 1.18
N SER A 31 1.83 8.15 0.52
CA SER A 31 3.23 7.96 0.89
C SER A 31 4.05 9.23 0.69
N ALA A 32 4.88 9.58 1.66
CA ALA A 32 5.81 10.71 1.58
C ALA A 32 7.24 10.27 1.22
N ALA A 33 7.43 9.00 0.87
CA ALA A 33 8.74 8.44 0.55
C ALA A 33 9.42 9.22 -0.59
N PRO A 34 10.74 9.49 -0.48
CA PRO A 34 11.49 10.10 -1.56
C PRO A 34 11.51 9.18 -2.80
N PRO A 35 11.65 9.76 -4.00
CA PRO A 35 11.81 8.99 -5.23
C PRO A 35 12.94 7.96 -5.12
N THR A 36 12.63 6.71 -5.47
CA THR A 36 13.59 5.62 -5.56
C THR A 36 13.22 4.71 -6.72
N THR A 37 14.22 4.04 -7.30
CA THR A 37 14.00 3.08 -8.39
C THR A 37 13.59 1.74 -7.79
N SER A 38 12.43 1.23 -8.20
CA SER A 38 11.97 -0.09 -7.79
C SER A 38 12.75 -1.20 -8.50
N GLU A 39 12.60 -2.44 -8.02
CA GLU A 39 13.14 -3.63 -8.69
C GLU A 39 12.63 -3.78 -10.13
N SER A 40 11.47 -3.21 -10.46
CA SER A 40 10.90 -3.19 -11.81
C SER A 40 11.49 -2.08 -12.70
N GLY A 41 12.47 -1.32 -12.22
CA GLY A 41 13.09 -0.20 -12.94
C GLY A 41 12.23 1.07 -13.01
N VAL A 42 11.12 1.13 -12.28
CA VAL A 42 10.21 2.28 -12.26
C VAL A 42 10.61 3.21 -11.12
N VAL A 43 10.81 4.50 -11.42
CA VAL A 43 11.09 5.52 -10.42
C VAL A 43 9.80 5.91 -9.70
N SER A 44 9.78 5.79 -8.37
CA SER A 44 8.66 6.22 -7.53
C SER A 44 8.60 7.75 -7.38
N SER A 45 7.48 8.25 -6.89
CA SER A 45 7.29 9.65 -6.50
C SER A 45 6.39 9.73 -5.27
N PRO A 46 6.32 10.88 -4.56
CA PRO A 46 5.39 11.01 -3.44
C PRO A 46 3.96 10.61 -3.83
N GLY A 47 3.35 9.77 -3.00
CA GLY A 47 2.03 9.19 -3.20
C GLY A 47 1.98 8.00 -4.15
N TYR A 48 3.11 7.61 -4.76
CA TYR A 48 3.17 6.62 -5.83
C TYR A 48 4.33 5.63 -5.72
N TRP A 49 4.04 4.38 -6.04
CA TRP A 49 5.01 3.30 -6.17
C TRP A 49 4.69 2.48 -7.41
N ASN A 50 5.69 2.19 -8.24
CA ASN A 50 5.49 1.41 -9.47
C ASN A 50 4.43 1.99 -10.44
N GLY A 51 4.20 3.31 -10.41
CA GLY A 51 3.17 3.99 -11.21
C GLY A 51 1.75 3.86 -10.66
N ARG A 52 1.56 3.25 -9.49
CA ARG A 52 0.27 3.15 -8.77
C ARG A 52 0.33 3.95 -7.48
N MET A 53 -0.84 4.33 -6.94
CA MET A 53 -0.90 5.01 -5.65
C MET A 53 -0.32 4.12 -4.54
N ALA A 54 0.32 4.75 -3.56
CA ALA A 54 1.00 4.07 -2.46
C ALA A 54 0.82 4.83 -1.15
N TRP A 55 0.84 4.10 -0.04
CA TRP A 55 0.53 4.65 1.28
C TRP A 55 1.53 4.22 2.35
N ASP A 56 1.79 5.15 3.26
CA ASP A 56 2.55 4.95 4.49
C ASP A 56 1.63 4.84 5.68
N ARG A 57 2.10 4.23 6.78
CA ARG A 57 1.35 4.25 8.03
C ARG A 57 1.29 5.67 8.58
N ALA A 58 0.09 6.10 8.96
CA ALA A 58 -0.15 7.42 9.55
C ALA A 58 0.58 7.61 10.90
N ASP A 59 0.87 6.51 11.60
CA ASP A 59 1.59 6.52 12.88
C ASP A 59 3.12 6.59 12.73
N GLY A 60 3.65 6.52 11.51
CA GLY A 60 5.09 6.60 11.22
C GLY A 60 5.91 5.42 11.77
N LYS A 61 5.29 4.32 12.21
CA LYS A 61 6.00 3.20 12.86
C LYS A 61 6.60 2.20 11.89
N ALA A 62 6.26 2.26 10.60
CA ALA A 62 6.78 1.34 9.61
C ALA A 62 8.27 1.62 9.33
N ALA A 63 9.09 0.59 9.36
CA ALA A 63 10.52 0.64 9.05
C ALA A 63 10.79 0.87 7.55
N ARG A 64 9.80 0.60 6.70
CA ARG A 64 9.86 0.85 5.25
C ARG A 64 8.66 1.64 4.78
N SER A 65 8.89 2.35 3.67
CA SER A 65 7.87 3.03 2.89
C SER A 65 7.98 2.62 1.41
N PRO A 66 6.86 2.51 0.69
CA PRO A 66 5.48 2.50 1.20
C PRO A 66 5.12 1.21 1.96
N ALA A 67 4.13 1.30 2.84
CA ALA A 67 3.59 0.16 3.59
C ALA A 67 2.45 -0.57 2.85
N ILE A 68 1.68 0.15 2.02
CA ILE A 68 0.75 -0.42 1.04
C ILE A 68 1.21 -0.04 -0.36
N SER A 69 1.42 -1.02 -1.23
CA SER A 69 1.94 -0.79 -2.58
C SER A 69 1.54 -1.86 -3.59
N TYR A 70 1.64 -1.50 -4.87
CA TYR A 70 1.41 -2.42 -5.97
C TYR A 70 2.72 -3.03 -6.49
N SER A 71 2.69 -4.33 -6.77
CA SER A 71 3.80 -5.05 -7.40
C SER A 71 3.50 -5.31 -8.87
N ASN A 72 4.26 -4.69 -9.77
CA ASN A 72 4.10 -4.89 -11.22
C ASN A 72 4.40 -6.33 -11.64
N SER A 73 5.43 -6.96 -11.05
CA SER A 73 5.83 -8.33 -11.40
C SER A 73 4.80 -9.38 -11.01
N TYR A 74 4.15 -9.20 -9.84
CA TYR A 74 3.19 -10.17 -9.31
C TYR A 74 1.74 -9.77 -9.60
N LYS A 75 1.53 -8.58 -10.17
CA LYS A 75 0.20 -7.99 -10.40
C LYS A 75 -0.67 -8.06 -9.15
N SER A 76 -0.12 -7.60 -8.03
CA SER A 76 -0.80 -7.69 -6.74
C SER A 76 -0.60 -6.45 -5.87
N TRP A 77 -1.66 -6.12 -5.13
CA TRP A 77 -1.59 -5.22 -3.99
C TRP A 77 -0.99 -5.92 -2.79
N ARG A 78 -0.22 -5.19 -1.99
CA ARG A 78 0.55 -5.74 -0.87
C ARG A 78 0.50 -4.84 0.34
N ILE A 79 0.45 -5.46 1.52
CA ILE A 79 0.57 -4.80 2.82
C ILE A 79 1.76 -5.42 3.56
N CYS A 80 2.66 -4.57 4.06
CA CYS A 80 3.76 -5.00 4.90
C CYS A 80 3.49 -4.76 6.39
N ARG A 81 4.22 -5.50 7.21
CA ARG A 81 4.32 -5.33 8.67
C ARG A 81 5.16 -4.09 9.01
N LEU A 82 5.25 -3.77 10.29
CA LEU A 82 6.11 -2.68 10.78
C LEU A 82 7.59 -2.89 10.45
N ASP A 83 8.06 -4.13 10.45
CA ASP A 83 9.46 -4.46 10.09
C ASP A 83 9.72 -4.45 8.58
N GLY A 84 8.68 -4.25 7.77
CA GLY A 84 8.76 -4.20 6.32
C GLY A 84 8.66 -5.53 5.58
N HIS A 85 8.50 -6.65 6.29
CA HIS A 85 8.15 -7.92 5.66
C HIS A 85 6.70 -7.90 5.16
N LEU A 86 6.44 -8.58 4.05
CA LEU A 86 5.08 -8.70 3.51
C LEU A 86 4.23 -9.59 4.43
N ALA A 87 2.98 -9.17 4.65
CA ALA A 87 2.00 -9.91 5.45
C ALA A 87 0.75 -10.31 4.66
N TYR A 88 0.30 -9.45 3.76
CA TYR A 88 -0.92 -9.70 3.00
C TYR A 88 -0.73 -9.30 1.54
N GLU A 89 -1.38 -10.02 0.65
CA GLU A 89 -1.44 -9.66 -0.76
C GLU A 89 -2.80 -9.96 -1.36
N ILE A 90 -3.11 -9.33 -2.47
CA ILE A 90 -4.22 -9.73 -3.32
C ILE A 90 -3.88 -9.48 -4.79
N THR A 91 -3.96 -10.55 -5.58
CA THR A 91 -3.68 -10.51 -7.01
C THR A 91 -4.86 -9.91 -7.77
N CYS A 92 -4.68 -8.71 -8.33
CA CYS A 92 -5.62 -8.03 -9.21
C CYS A 92 -4.92 -6.89 -9.97
N ASP A 93 -5.59 -6.29 -10.96
CA ASP A 93 -5.05 -5.16 -11.74
C ASP A 93 -5.83 -3.85 -11.52
N GLU A 94 -6.61 -3.82 -10.44
CA GLU A 94 -7.45 -2.68 -10.09
C GLU A 94 -6.58 -1.48 -9.67
N PRO A 95 -7.01 -0.24 -9.99
CA PRO A 95 -6.23 0.96 -9.73
C PRO A 95 -6.08 1.31 -8.25
N LEU A 96 -6.93 0.76 -7.40
CA LEU A 96 -6.89 0.90 -5.95
C LEU A 96 -6.90 -0.49 -5.30
N PRO A 97 -6.44 -0.60 -4.05
CA PRO A 97 -6.57 -1.84 -3.29
C PRO A 97 -8.06 -2.24 -3.15
N PRO A 98 -8.41 -3.50 -3.42
CA PRO A 98 -9.81 -3.94 -3.38
C PRO A 98 -10.35 -3.95 -1.95
N THR A 99 -11.57 -3.47 -1.79
CA THR A 99 -12.29 -3.34 -0.50
C THR A 99 -13.50 -4.29 -0.41
N ASP A 100 -13.77 -5.04 -1.46
CA ASP A 100 -14.98 -5.84 -1.66
C ASP A 100 -14.78 -7.35 -1.47
N ARG A 101 -13.54 -7.79 -1.21
CA ARG A 101 -13.17 -9.20 -1.15
C ARG A 101 -12.02 -9.44 -0.17
N PRO A 102 -11.91 -10.68 0.39
CA PRO A 102 -10.86 -10.99 1.34
C PRO A 102 -9.47 -10.99 0.69
N TRP A 103 -8.49 -10.49 1.43
CA TRP A 103 -7.09 -10.56 1.06
C TRP A 103 -6.48 -11.92 1.40
N ASN A 104 -5.37 -12.28 0.76
CA ASN A 104 -4.64 -13.49 1.06
C ASN A 104 -3.65 -13.26 2.21
N VAL A 105 -3.60 -14.19 3.15
CA VAL A 105 -2.48 -14.30 4.11
C VAL A 105 -1.22 -14.66 3.32
N TYR A 106 -0.17 -13.85 3.43
CA TYR A 106 1.03 -13.98 2.63
C TYR A 106 2.30 -13.86 3.46
N LYS A 107 3.26 -14.77 3.25
CA LYS A 107 4.56 -14.78 3.97
C LYS A 107 4.38 -14.75 5.49
N LEU A 108 4.58 -13.60 6.14
CA LEU A 108 4.53 -13.44 7.60
C LEU A 108 3.16 -12.93 8.09
N GLY A 109 2.13 -12.96 7.25
CA GLY A 109 0.75 -12.69 7.66
C GLY A 109 0.17 -13.77 8.56
N VAL A 110 -0.90 -13.40 9.27
CA VAL A 110 -1.69 -14.31 10.10
C VAL A 110 -3.18 -14.08 9.83
N ALA A 111 -3.98 -15.15 9.83
CA ALA A 111 -5.43 -15.05 9.72
C ALA A 111 -6.05 -14.42 10.99
N PRO A 112 -7.17 -13.69 10.89
CA PRO A 112 -7.95 -13.40 9.68
C PRO A 112 -7.23 -12.45 8.69
N ALA A 113 -7.70 -12.46 7.45
CA ALA A 113 -7.29 -11.49 6.46
C ALA A 113 -7.80 -10.08 6.81
N PRO A 114 -7.06 -9.02 6.46
CA PRO A 114 -7.47 -7.65 6.75
C PRO A 114 -8.76 -7.26 6.00
N SER A 115 -9.54 -6.39 6.63
CA SER A 115 -10.52 -5.54 5.97
C SER A 115 -9.84 -4.24 5.55
N VAL A 116 -10.18 -3.74 4.36
CA VAL A 116 -9.60 -2.52 3.78
C VAL A 116 -10.74 -1.58 3.39
N ILE A 117 -10.65 -0.32 3.83
CA ILE A 117 -11.57 0.76 3.47
C ILE A 117 -10.74 1.90 2.88
N VAL A 118 -11.26 2.52 1.81
CA VAL A 118 -10.68 3.71 1.19
C VAL A 118 -11.55 4.92 1.53
N HIS A 119 -10.93 5.96 2.07
CA HIS A 119 -11.59 7.23 2.41
C HIS A 119 -11.11 8.35 1.49
N GLU A 120 -12.04 9.21 1.06
CA GLU A 120 -11.73 10.42 0.28
C GLU A 120 -11.27 11.60 1.16
N VAL A 121 -11.54 11.52 2.46
CA VAL A 121 -11.20 12.52 3.48
C VAL A 121 -10.50 11.82 4.65
N ASP A 122 -9.58 12.50 5.32
CA ASP A 122 -8.90 11.97 6.51
C ASP A 122 -9.95 11.63 7.60
N PRO A 123 -10.05 10.37 8.06
CA PRO A 123 -11.08 9.96 9.02
C PRO A 123 -10.74 10.27 10.49
N ARG A 124 -9.66 11.03 10.76
CA ARG A 124 -9.21 11.41 12.11
C ARG A 124 -9.77 12.73 12.62
#